data_AF-A0ABD2PWV6-F1
#
_entry.id   AF-A0ABD2PWV6-F1
#
_cell.length_a   1.000
_cell.length_b   1.000
_cell.length_c   1.000
_cell.angle_alpha   90.00
_cell.angle_beta   90.00
_cell.angle_gamma   90.00
#
_symmetry.space_group_name_H-M   'P 1'
#
loop_
_entity.id
_entity.type
_entity.pdbx_description
1 polymer ?
#
loop_
_entity_poly.entity_id
_entity_poly.type
_entity_poly.pdbx_seq_one_letter_code
_entity_poly.pdbx_strand_id
1 'polypeptide(L)'
;MRIEVKLFSRPMLRIVWLFLHPLIHGVRPFFKSPKPMTLWEVNNIAVQIIFDLLVIKFLGYYALGYMIIGTLLGLGPHPMAGHFISEHYLFADNQATHSYYGPLNPILFNVGYHIEHHDFPYIPHTRLHLVKAFAPEYYDHLPHHTSLCRVLWDFIWKAELGPQARSIIYDNKTHPEIFKDMPNTLGVLQADH
;
A
#
# COMPACT_ATOMS: atom_id res chain seq x y z
N MET A 1 -1.28 -14.19 4.14
CA MET A 1 -1.59 -15.62 4.47
C MET A 1 -0.45 -16.17 5.35
N ARG A 2 -0.63 -17.20 6.18
CA ARG A 2 0.49 -17.73 7.02
C ARG A 2 1.70 -18.19 6.17
N ILE A 3 1.43 -18.74 4.98
CA ILE A 3 2.46 -19.17 4.02
C ILE A 3 3.25 -17.98 3.47
N GLU A 4 2.56 -16.91 3.08
CA GLU A 4 3.17 -15.66 2.59
C GLU A 4 4.13 -15.07 3.64
N VAL A 5 3.71 -15.00 4.90
CA VAL A 5 4.57 -14.51 5.99
C VAL A 5 5.83 -15.38 6.14
N LYS A 6 5.69 -16.71 6.11
CA LYS A 6 6.85 -17.62 6.22
C LYS A 6 7.79 -17.54 5.02
N LEU A 7 7.24 -17.41 3.81
CA LEU A 7 8.01 -17.39 2.57
C LEU A 7 8.79 -16.08 2.42
N PHE A 8 8.24 -14.96 2.86
CA PHE A 8 8.79 -13.64 2.64
C PHE A 8 9.37 -12.99 3.91
N SER A 9 9.88 -13.81 4.84
CA SER A 9 10.52 -13.31 6.07
C SER A 9 11.87 -12.65 5.83
N ARG A 10 12.62 -13.09 4.81
CA ARG A 10 14.01 -12.64 4.54
C ARG A 10 14.05 -11.43 3.59
N PRO A 11 14.99 -10.47 3.75
CA PRO A 11 15.05 -9.27 2.92
C PRO A 11 15.07 -9.54 1.40
N MET A 12 15.87 -10.51 0.94
CA MET A 12 15.92 -10.87 -0.49
C MET A 12 14.58 -11.41 -1.00
N LEU A 13 13.87 -12.17 -0.17
CA LEU A 13 12.54 -12.68 -0.53
C LEU A 13 11.51 -11.55 -0.50
N ARG A 14 11.67 -10.53 0.35
CA ARG A 14 10.81 -9.33 0.33
C ARG A 14 10.99 -8.50 -0.93
N ILE A 15 12.19 -8.45 -1.50
CA ILE A 15 12.40 -7.84 -2.82
C ILE A 15 11.60 -8.62 -3.88
N VAL A 16 11.71 -9.95 -3.90
CA VAL A 16 10.89 -10.80 -4.79
C VAL A 16 9.39 -10.58 -4.55
N TRP A 17 8.99 -10.41 -3.29
CA TRP A 17 7.62 -10.08 -2.93
C TRP A 17 7.18 -8.75 -3.56
N LEU A 18 8.01 -7.70 -3.57
CA LEU A 18 7.65 -6.42 -4.21
C LEU A 18 7.36 -6.58 -5.71
N PHE A 19 8.00 -7.49 -6.42
CA PHE A 19 7.66 -7.79 -7.82
C PHE A 19 6.36 -8.58 -7.95
N LEU A 20 6.08 -9.49 -7.01
CA LEU A 20 4.96 -10.42 -7.10
C LEU A 20 3.72 -9.99 -6.32
N HIS A 21 3.81 -8.94 -5.51
CA HIS A 21 2.71 -8.55 -4.62
C HIS A 21 1.40 -8.21 -5.35
N PRO A 22 1.39 -7.63 -6.58
CA PRO A 22 0.13 -7.40 -7.28
C PRO A 22 -0.59 -8.72 -7.59
N LEU A 23 0.17 -9.74 -8.01
CA LEU A 23 -0.34 -11.09 -8.25
C LEU A 23 -0.84 -11.73 -6.95
N ILE A 24 -0.04 -11.65 -5.88
CA ILE A 24 -0.42 -12.19 -4.57
C ILE A 24 -1.72 -11.53 -4.08
N HIS A 25 -1.89 -10.24 -4.29
CA HIS A 25 -3.10 -9.49 -3.92
C HIS A 25 -4.31 -9.81 -4.79
N GLY A 26 -4.15 -10.02 -6.09
CA GLY A 26 -5.23 -10.48 -6.96
C GLY A 26 -5.73 -11.87 -6.57
N VAL A 27 -4.84 -12.76 -6.14
CA VAL A 27 -5.17 -14.15 -5.81
C VAL A 27 -5.69 -14.32 -4.37
N ARG A 28 -5.26 -13.48 -3.43
CA ARG A 28 -5.59 -13.60 -2.00
C ARG A 28 -7.09 -13.64 -1.66
N PRO A 29 -7.99 -12.85 -2.29
CA PRO A 29 -9.43 -12.91 -2.01
C PRO A 29 -10.01 -14.31 -2.16
N PHE A 30 -9.57 -15.08 -3.16
CA PHE A 30 -10.05 -16.44 -3.41
C PHE A 30 -9.70 -17.44 -2.29
N PHE A 31 -8.67 -17.15 -1.49
CA PHE A 31 -8.25 -18.01 -0.37
C PHE A 31 -8.70 -17.49 1.00
N LYS A 32 -8.72 -16.17 1.22
CA LYS A 32 -9.01 -15.58 2.54
C LYS A 32 -10.48 -15.23 2.73
N SER A 33 -11.17 -14.82 1.68
CA SER A 33 -12.57 -14.41 1.73
C SER A 33 -13.23 -14.68 0.37
N PRO A 34 -13.39 -15.96 0.01
CA PRO A 34 -14.01 -16.33 -1.26
C PRO A 34 -15.44 -15.81 -1.27
N LYS A 35 -15.75 -14.95 -2.25
CA LYS A 35 -17.11 -14.46 -2.49
C LYS A 35 -17.84 -15.48 -3.38
N PRO A 36 -19.17 -15.62 -3.22
CA PRO A 36 -19.95 -16.49 -4.09
C PRO A 36 -19.92 -15.96 -5.52
N MET A 37 -19.72 -16.87 -6.48
CA MET A 37 -19.63 -16.50 -7.88
C MET A 37 -21.00 -16.09 -8.42
N THR A 38 -21.13 -14.83 -8.84
CA THR A 38 -22.36 -14.28 -9.42
C THR A 38 -22.30 -14.26 -10.95
N LEU A 39 -23.44 -14.09 -11.62
CA LEU A 39 -23.49 -13.94 -13.08
C LEU A 39 -22.64 -12.76 -13.58
N TRP A 40 -22.52 -11.69 -12.80
CA TRP A 40 -21.68 -10.54 -13.15
C TRP A 40 -20.19 -10.89 -13.18
N GLU A 41 -19.74 -11.73 -12.25
CA GLU A 41 -18.35 -12.19 -12.23
C GLU A 41 -18.06 -13.11 -13.41
N VAL A 42 -19.00 -14.01 -13.76
CA VAL A 42 -18.89 -14.86 -14.94
C VAL A 42 -18.81 -14.02 -16.22
N ASN A 43 -19.67 -13.02 -16.36
CA ASN A 43 -19.64 -12.10 -17.50
C ASN A 43 -18.32 -11.33 -17.58
N ASN A 44 -17.82 -10.82 -16.44
CA ASN A 44 -16.54 -10.14 -16.40
C ASN A 44 -15.39 -11.07 -16.85
N ILE A 45 -15.34 -12.31 -16.35
CA ILE A 45 -14.35 -13.30 -16.77
C ILE A 45 -14.43 -13.57 -18.28
N ALA A 46 -15.65 -13.77 -18.81
CA ALA A 46 -15.84 -14.01 -20.24
C ALA A 46 -15.34 -12.83 -21.09
N VAL A 47 -15.66 -11.60 -20.72
CA VAL A 47 -15.20 -10.39 -21.42
C VAL A 47 -13.68 -10.25 -21.36
N GLN A 48 -13.05 -10.48 -20.21
CA GLN A 48 -11.59 -10.42 -20.07
C GLN A 48 -10.89 -11.48 -20.94
N ILE A 49 -11.38 -12.73 -20.94
CA ILE A 49 -10.84 -13.79 -21.79
C ILE A 49 -10.97 -13.43 -23.27
N ILE A 50 -12.14 -12.93 -23.70
CA ILE A 50 -12.34 -12.51 -25.09
C ILE A 50 -11.36 -11.38 -25.45
N PHE A 51 -11.20 -10.39 -24.57
CA PHE A 51 -10.26 -9.29 -24.79
C PHE A 51 -8.82 -9.80 -24.95
N ASP A 52 -8.33 -10.67 -24.06
CA ASP A 52 -6.99 -11.25 -24.15
C ASP A 52 -6.80 -12.07 -25.43
N LEU A 53 -7.81 -12.84 -25.85
CA LEU A 53 -7.79 -13.57 -27.11
C LEU A 53 -7.74 -12.64 -28.32
N LEU A 54 -8.45 -11.51 -28.29
CA LEU A 54 -8.39 -10.49 -29.35
C LEU A 54 -7.00 -9.85 -29.39
N VAL A 55 -6.39 -9.53 -28.24
CA VAL A 55 -5.02 -9.01 -28.14
C VAL A 55 -4.04 -10.01 -28.78
N ILE A 56 -4.12 -11.29 -28.41
CA ILE A 56 -3.27 -12.33 -29.00
C ILE A 56 -3.48 -12.40 -30.52
N LYS A 57 -4.74 -12.39 -30.98
CA LYS A 57 -5.08 -12.54 -32.39
C LYS A 57 -4.56 -11.38 -33.26
N PHE A 58 -4.68 -10.15 -32.78
CA PHE A 58 -4.36 -8.95 -33.58
C PHE A 58 -2.96 -8.39 -33.31
N LEU A 59 -2.40 -8.58 -32.12
CA LEU A 59 -1.12 -7.99 -31.69
C LEU A 59 -0.05 -9.03 -31.33
N GLY A 60 -0.44 -10.32 -31.22
CA GLY A 60 0.46 -11.42 -30.91
C GLY A 60 0.76 -11.60 -29.42
N TYR A 61 1.41 -12.72 -29.08
CA TYR A 61 1.71 -13.08 -27.68
C TYR A 61 2.67 -12.11 -26.97
N TYR A 62 3.54 -11.42 -27.71
CA TYR A 62 4.45 -10.42 -27.13
C TYR A 62 3.69 -9.21 -26.58
N ALA A 63 2.58 -8.81 -27.21
CA ALA A 63 1.74 -7.73 -26.71
C ALA A 63 1.08 -8.10 -25.37
N LEU A 64 0.55 -9.33 -25.27
CA LEU A 64 0.02 -9.84 -24.00
C LEU A 64 1.11 -9.91 -22.92
N GLY A 65 2.31 -10.40 -23.27
CA GLY A 65 3.47 -10.41 -22.36
C GLY A 65 3.84 -9.01 -21.88
N TYR A 66 3.85 -8.02 -22.78
CA TYR A 66 4.09 -6.61 -22.45
C TYR A 66 3.04 -6.07 -21.46
N MET A 67 1.75 -6.38 -21.63
CA MET A 67 0.70 -5.95 -20.71
C MET A 67 0.87 -6.55 -19.30
N ILE A 68 1.19 -7.85 -19.23
CA ILE A 68 1.42 -8.54 -17.94
C ILE A 68 2.65 -7.97 -17.24
N ILE A 69 3.79 -7.90 -17.93
CA ILE A 69 5.05 -7.39 -17.37
C ILE A 69 4.90 -5.91 -17.01
N GLY A 70 4.25 -5.11 -17.87
CA GLY A 70 3.97 -3.70 -17.64
C GLY A 70 3.11 -3.48 -16.39
N THR A 71 2.10 -4.31 -16.17
CA THR A 71 1.28 -4.27 -14.95
C THR A 71 2.11 -4.63 -13.71
N LEU A 72 2.94 -5.67 -13.78
CA LEU A 72 3.79 -6.08 -12.67
C LEU A 72 4.85 -5.03 -12.33
N LEU A 73 5.43 -4.34 -13.32
CA LEU A 73 6.40 -3.27 -13.09
C LEU A 73 5.73 -1.96 -12.64
N GLY A 74 4.57 -1.62 -13.21
CA GLY A 74 3.81 -0.42 -12.90
C GLY A 74 3.11 -0.44 -11.55
N LEU A 75 2.86 -1.63 -10.99
CA LEU A 75 2.41 -1.82 -9.62
C LEU A 75 3.52 -2.31 -8.69
N GLY A 76 4.66 -2.74 -9.22
CA GLY A 76 5.74 -3.43 -8.49
C GLY A 76 6.83 -2.50 -7.96
N PRO A 77 8.13 -2.77 -8.17
CA PRO A 77 9.20 -2.10 -7.43
C PRO A 77 9.58 -0.75 -8.06
N HIS A 78 8.78 0.26 -7.78
CA HIS A 78 9.10 1.66 -8.05
C HIS A 78 8.82 2.50 -6.80
N PRO A 79 9.46 3.69 -6.64
CA PRO A 79 9.30 4.53 -5.45
C PRO A 79 7.84 4.77 -5.03
N MET A 80 6.95 4.93 -6.00
CA MET A 80 5.54 5.19 -5.73
C MET A 80 4.80 3.96 -5.20
N ALA A 81 5.24 2.73 -5.44
CA ALA A 81 4.62 1.53 -4.85
C ALA A 81 4.71 1.50 -3.32
N GLY A 82 5.60 2.32 -2.73
CA GLY A 82 5.62 2.54 -1.30
C GLY A 82 4.29 3.06 -0.75
N HIS A 83 3.44 3.72 -1.55
CA HIS A 83 2.13 4.22 -1.08
C HIS A 83 1.23 3.04 -0.65
N PHE A 84 1.18 1.96 -1.44
CA PHE A 84 0.41 0.77 -1.07
C PHE A 84 0.87 0.16 0.25
N ILE A 85 2.18 0.21 0.52
CA ILE A 85 2.74 -0.33 1.76
C ILE A 85 2.45 0.60 2.93
N SER A 86 2.62 1.92 2.79
CA SER A 86 2.28 2.88 3.86
C SER A 86 0.82 2.82 4.29
N GLU A 87 -0.06 2.55 3.33
CA GLU A 87 -1.51 2.57 3.54
C GLU A 87 -2.06 1.27 4.14
N HIS A 88 -1.41 0.12 3.88
CA HIS A 88 -1.98 -1.19 4.18
C HIS A 88 -1.15 -2.06 5.13
N TYR A 89 -0.09 -1.52 5.72
CA TYR A 89 0.76 -2.21 6.69
C TYR A 89 0.72 -1.46 8.02
N LEU A 90 0.57 -2.20 9.12
CA LEU A 90 0.63 -1.62 10.46
C LEU A 90 2.07 -1.19 10.70
N PHE A 91 2.29 0.11 10.66
CA PHE A 91 3.44 0.72 11.32
C PHE A 91 3.10 0.89 12.81
N ALA A 92 4.05 1.36 13.60
CA ALA A 92 4.12 0.99 15.00
C ALA A 92 3.12 1.69 15.94
N ASP A 93 2.16 2.42 15.41
CA ASP A 93 1.33 3.35 16.17
C ASP A 93 -0.11 2.85 16.38
N ASN A 94 -0.34 1.53 16.25
CA ASN A 94 -1.67 0.89 16.25
C ASN A 94 -2.65 1.45 15.21
N GLN A 95 -2.18 2.28 14.27
CA GLN A 95 -2.99 2.79 13.17
C GLN A 95 -3.01 1.80 12.02
N ALA A 96 -4.22 1.49 11.54
CA ALA A 96 -4.42 0.57 10.42
C ALA A 96 -3.85 1.09 9.09
N THR A 97 -3.71 2.42 8.97
CA THR A 97 -3.37 3.17 7.78
C THR A 97 -2.60 4.42 8.19
N HIS A 98 -1.69 4.89 7.34
CA HIS A 98 -0.96 6.14 7.54
C HIS A 98 -1.08 7.04 6.32
N SER A 99 -1.07 8.35 6.54
CA SER A 99 -0.97 9.34 5.46
C SER A 99 0.49 9.56 5.02
N TYR A 100 0.67 10.05 3.80
CA TYR A 100 1.94 10.41 3.17
C TYR A 100 1.92 11.88 2.71
N TYR A 101 2.77 12.72 3.30
CA TYR A 101 2.88 14.15 2.99
C TYR A 101 4.23 14.50 2.35
N GLY A 102 4.75 13.62 1.50
CA GLY A 102 6.02 13.86 0.81
C GLY A 102 5.89 14.46 -0.60
N PRO A 103 7.03 14.72 -1.28
CA PRO A 103 7.07 15.42 -2.56
C PRO A 103 6.44 14.64 -3.72
N LEU A 104 6.25 13.32 -3.59
CA LEU A 104 5.57 12.53 -4.63
C LEU A 104 4.05 12.66 -4.55
N ASN A 105 3.50 13.26 -3.49
CA ASN A 105 2.05 13.30 -3.27
C ASN A 105 1.29 14.05 -4.38
N PRO A 106 1.75 15.21 -4.89
CA PRO A 106 1.11 15.88 -6.03
C PRO A 106 1.16 15.05 -7.33
N ILE A 107 2.25 14.30 -7.54
CA ILE A 107 2.41 13.40 -8.70
C ILE A 107 1.43 12.23 -8.61
N LEU A 108 1.16 11.78 -7.38
CA LEU A 108 0.17 10.78 -7.05
C LEU A 108 -1.25 11.35 -6.85
N PHE A 109 -1.52 12.54 -7.40
CA PHE A 109 -2.86 13.16 -7.34
C PHE A 109 -3.41 13.34 -5.91
N ASN A 110 -2.53 13.57 -4.93
CA ASN A 110 -2.85 13.78 -3.52
C ASN A 110 -3.50 12.57 -2.82
N VAL A 111 -3.32 11.34 -3.33
CA VAL A 111 -3.81 10.12 -2.64
C VAL A 111 -3.13 9.86 -1.29
N GLY A 112 -1.97 10.49 -1.04
CA GLY A 112 -1.26 10.38 0.23
C GLY A 112 -2.01 10.96 1.43
N TYR A 113 -3.05 11.79 1.23
CA TYR A 113 -3.98 12.17 2.31
C TYR A 113 -4.95 11.02 2.62
N HIS A 114 -4.39 9.88 3.03
CA HIS A 114 -5.10 8.61 3.06
C HIS A 114 -6.07 8.52 4.23
N ILE A 115 -5.66 8.97 5.42
CA ILE A 115 -6.54 9.02 6.61
C ILE A 115 -7.70 9.98 6.32
N GLU A 116 -7.42 11.15 5.78
CA GLU A 116 -8.44 12.14 5.41
C GLU A 116 -9.41 11.60 4.35
N HIS A 117 -8.92 10.79 3.41
CA HIS A 117 -9.77 10.11 2.44
C HIS A 117 -10.71 9.09 3.09
N HIS A 118 -10.23 8.30 4.07
CA HIS A 118 -11.08 7.35 4.79
C HIS A 118 -12.14 8.03 5.64
N ASP A 119 -11.79 9.16 6.28
CA ASP A 119 -12.75 9.95 7.07
C ASP A 119 -13.79 10.63 6.17
N PHE A 120 -13.36 11.15 5.01
CA PHE A 120 -14.20 11.89 4.08
C PHE A 120 -14.11 11.35 2.65
N PRO A 121 -14.66 10.15 2.36
CA PRO A 121 -14.48 9.44 1.09
C PRO A 121 -15.13 10.15 -0.11
N TYR A 122 -16.04 11.09 0.16
CA TYR A 122 -16.73 11.88 -0.87
C TYR A 122 -16.00 13.17 -1.26
N ILE A 123 -14.90 13.52 -0.58
CA ILE A 123 -14.08 14.67 -0.95
C ILE A 123 -13.09 14.23 -2.04
N PRO A 124 -13.02 14.96 -3.18
CA PRO A 124 -12.06 14.61 -4.22
C PRO A 124 -10.62 14.76 -3.72
N HIS A 125 -9.74 13.85 -4.15
CA HIS A 125 -8.32 13.84 -3.75
C HIS A 125 -7.62 15.20 -3.92
N THR A 126 -7.97 15.94 -4.97
CA THR A 126 -7.45 17.29 -5.22
C THR A 126 -7.71 18.29 -4.10
N ARG A 127 -8.70 18.04 -3.23
CA ARG A 127 -9.10 18.90 -2.11
C ARG A 127 -8.80 18.32 -0.72
N LEU A 128 -8.26 17.12 -0.61
CA LEU A 128 -8.01 16.48 0.69
C LEU A 128 -7.01 17.27 1.57
N HIS A 129 -6.06 17.97 0.95
CA HIS A 129 -5.17 18.89 1.68
C HIS A 129 -5.92 19.98 2.46
N LEU A 130 -7.11 20.38 2.00
CA LEU A 130 -7.95 21.35 2.71
C LEU A 130 -8.57 20.74 3.96
N VAL A 131 -8.92 19.45 3.93
CA VAL A 131 -9.46 18.74 5.10
C VAL A 131 -8.47 18.81 6.26
N LYS A 132 -7.21 18.46 5.97
CA LYS A 132 -6.12 18.58 6.94
C LYS A 132 -5.96 20.02 7.44
N ALA A 133 -6.00 21.00 6.54
CA ALA A 133 -5.85 22.41 6.89
C ALA A 133 -7.01 22.98 7.72
N PHE A 134 -8.23 22.46 7.55
CA PHE A 134 -9.41 22.89 8.31
C PHE A 134 -9.51 22.25 9.70
N ALA A 135 -8.90 21.07 9.89
CA ALA A 135 -9.01 20.30 11.12
C ALA A 135 -7.63 19.80 11.62
N PRO A 136 -6.61 20.68 11.75
CA PRO A 136 -5.24 20.28 12.10
C PRO A 136 -5.17 19.55 13.45
N GLU A 137 -6.06 19.88 14.39
CA GLU A 137 -6.16 19.24 15.71
C GLU A 137 -6.39 17.73 15.63
N TYR A 138 -7.00 17.23 14.54
CA TYR A 138 -7.25 15.81 14.32
C TYR A 138 -6.11 15.10 13.57
N TYR A 139 -5.31 15.83 12.78
CA TYR A 139 -4.39 15.22 11.81
C TYR A 139 -2.90 15.49 12.07
N ASP A 140 -2.54 16.63 12.68
CA ASP A 140 -1.12 17.02 12.81
C ASP A 140 -0.35 16.18 13.83
N HIS A 141 -1.04 15.60 14.81
CA HIS A 141 -0.46 14.69 15.79
C HIS A 141 -0.37 13.24 15.27
N LEU A 142 -0.97 12.93 14.12
CA LEU A 142 -0.96 11.58 13.58
C LEU A 142 0.39 11.26 12.91
N PRO A 143 0.94 10.07 13.15
CA PRO A 143 2.11 9.58 12.44
C PRO A 143 1.87 9.53 10.93
N HIS A 144 2.86 9.99 10.16
CA HIS A 144 2.78 10.04 8.71
C HIS A 144 4.14 9.80 8.08
N HIS A 145 4.13 9.43 6.80
CA HIS A 145 5.34 9.23 6.03
C HIS A 145 5.68 10.47 5.20
N THR A 146 6.98 10.74 5.06
CA THR A 146 7.50 11.83 4.19
C THR A 146 8.27 11.28 2.99
N SER A 147 8.64 10.00 3.00
CA SER A 147 9.37 9.35 1.89
C SER A 147 8.88 7.92 1.64
N LEU A 148 8.30 7.67 0.46
CA LEU A 148 7.89 6.33 0.04
C LEU A 148 9.09 5.40 -0.22
N CYS A 149 10.23 5.94 -0.65
CA CYS A 149 11.47 5.16 -0.75
C CYS A 149 11.91 4.63 0.62
N ARG A 150 11.77 5.43 1.68
CA ARG A 150 12.06 4.99 3.06
C ARG A 150 11.07 3.91 3.50
N VAL A 151 9.78 4.03 3.14
CA VAL A 151 8.79 2.98 3.41
C VAL A 151 9.19 1.65 2.76
N LEU A 152 9.58 1.67 1.50
CA LEU A 152 10.07 0.47 0.79
C LEU A 152 11.35 -0.09 1.43
N TRP A 153 12.30 0.78 1.78
CA TRP A 153 13.54 0.39 2.43
C TRP A 153 13.29 -0.29 3.78
N ASP A 154 12.47 0.34 4.61
CA ASP A 154 12.09 -0.16 5.92
C ASP A 154 11.32 -1.49 5.81
N PHE A 155 10.43 -1.63 4.82
CA PHE A 155 9.75 -2.89 4.53
C PHE A 155 10.72 -4.03 4.19
N ILE A 156 11.76 -3.76 3.38
CA ILE A 156 12.74 -4.79 2.99
C ILE A 156 13.64 -5.18 4.16
N TRP A 157 14.15 -4.18 4.91
CA TRP A 157 15.27 -4.39 5.83
C TRP A 157 14.90 -4.48 7.30
N LYS A 158 13.80 -3.85 7.74
CA LYS A 158 13.37 -3.98 9.14
C LYS A 158 12.59 -5.27 9.32
N ALA A 159 13.09 -6.16 10.16
CA ALA A 159 12.53 -7.50 10.34
C ALA A 159 11.03 -7.46 10.70
N GLU A 160 10.59 -6.42 11.41
CA GLU A 160 9.25 -6.26 11.99
C GLU A 160 8.18 -5.82 10.98
N LEU A 161 8.55 -5.09 9.93
CA LEU A 161 7.61 -4.41 9.01
C LEU A 161 7.28 -5.20 7.74
N GLY A 162 7.53 -6.51 7.73
CA GLY A 162 7.26 -7.38 6.58
C GLY A 162 5.77 -7.72 6.37
N PRO A 163 5.47 -8.72 5.51
CA PRO A 163 4.09 -9.22 5.25
C PRO A 163 3.24 -9.54 6.48
N GLN A 164 3.88 -9.81 7.62
CA GLN A 164 3.24 -10.01 8.92
C GLN A 164 2.54 -8.75 9.45
N ALA A 165 3.08 -7.55 9.20
CA ALA A 165 2.57 -6.28 9.74
C ALA A 165 1.21 -5.91 9.14
N ARG A 166 0.79 -6.54 8.05
CA ARG A 166 -0.54 -6.35 7.47
C ARG A 166 -1.64 -7.21 8.11
N SER A 167 -1.28 -8.21 8.92
CA SER A 167 -2.25 -9.12 9.51
C SER A 167 -2.55 -8.67 10.93
N ILE A 168 -3.78 -8.23 11.19
CA ILE A 168 -4.34 -8.13 12.54
C ILE A 168 -4.26 -9.53 13.15
N ILE A 169 -3.16 -9.82 13.84
CA ILE A 169 -3.06 -10.90 14.80
C ILE A 169 -3.36 -10.18 16.12
N TYR A 170 -4.30 -10.70 16.92
CA TYR A 170 -4.62 -10.22 18.27
C TYR A 170 -3.43 -10.26 19.26
N ASP A 171 -2.22 -10.44 18.75
CA ASP A 171 -0.96 -10.46 19.47
C ASP A 171 -0.17 -9.24 18.98
N ASN A 172 -0.09 -8.23 19.85
CA ASN A 172 0.49 -6.94 19.54
C ASN A 172 2.01 -7.09 19.33
N LYS A 173 2.42 -7.23 18.06
CA LYS A 173 3.83 -7.35 17.64
C LYS A 173 4.39 -6.07 17.05
N THR A 174 3.71 -4.93 17.23
CA THR A 174 4.27 -3.64 16.85
C THR A 174 5.33 -3.23 17.86
N HIS A 175 6.49 -2.79 17.36
CA HIS A 175 7.63 -2.31 18.14
C HIS A 175 7.77 -0.77 17.95
N PRO A 176 6.94 0.04 18.63
CA PRO A 176 6.95 1.52 18.54
C PRO A 176 8.30 2.16 18.84
N GLU A 177 9.17 1.46 19.56
CA GLU A 177 10.54 1.87 19.84
C GLU A 177 11.42 2.06 18.60
N ILE A 178 11.17 1.35 17.49
CA ILE A 178 12.01 1.41 16.26
C ILE A 178 11.85 2.73 15.51
N PHE A 179 10.79 3.48 15.79
CA PHE A 179 10.46 4.74 15.13
C PHE A 179 10.73 5.97 15.98
N LYS A 180 11.21 5.80 17.22
CA LYS A 180 11.68 6.93 18.05
C LYS A 180 12.82 7.73 17.40
N ASP A 181 13.63 7.06 16.57
CA ASP A 181 14.77 7.64 15.86
C ASP A 181 14.46 8.07 14.42
N MET A 182 13.21 7.89 13.95
CA MET A 182 12.80 8.63 12.75
C MET A 182 12.83 10.11 13.11
N PRO A 183 13.34 10.98 12.21
CA PRO A 183 13.34 12.40 12.48
C PRO A 183 11.90 12.86 12.72
N ASN A 184 11.55 13.01 13.99
CA ASN A 184 10.52 13.92 14.43
C ASN A 184 10.96 15.27 13.87
N THR A 185 10.27 15.77 12.85
CA THR A 185 10.36 17.19 12.49
C THR A 185 9.64 18.06 13.54
N LEU A 186 9.71 17.64 14.81
CA LEU A 186 9.27 18.34 16.01
C LEU A 186 10.53 18.75 16.77
N GLY A 187 11.20 19.76 16.27
CA GLY A 187 11.74 20.76 17.18
C GLY A 187 10.64 21.79 17.41
N VAL A 188 10.46 22.23 18.67
CA VAL A 188 9.54 23.31 19.09
C VAL A 188 8.09 22.77 19.24
N LEU A 189 7.48 22.55 20.41
CA LEU A 189 7.53 23.21 21.72
C LEU A 189 7.23 22.19 22.82
N GLN A 190 8.16 21.99 23.75
CA GLN A 190 7.82 21.62 25.11
C GLN A 190 8.20 22.83 25.96
N ALA A 191 7.22 23.70 26.19
CA ALA A 191 7.29 24.75 27.18
C ALA A 191 6.09 24.55 28.10
N ASP A 192 6.41 24.04 29.29
CA ASP A 192 5.77 24.27 30.58
C ASP A 192 4.31 24.71 30.57
N HIS A 193 3.41 23.84 31.05
CA HIS A 193 2.44 24.13 32.12
C HIS A 193 1.93 22.83 32.75
#